data_AF-A0AAE4CS19-F1
#
_entry.id   AF-A0AAE4CS19-F1
#
_cell.length_a   1.000
_cell.length_b   1.000
_cell.length_c   1.000
_cell.angle_alpha   90.00
_cell.angle_beta   90.00
_cell.angle_gamma   90.00
#
_symmetry.space_group_name_H-M   'P 1'
#
loop_
_entity.id
_entity.type
_entity.pdbx_description
1 polymer ?
#
loop_
_entity_poly.entity_id
_entity_poly.type
_entity_poly.pdbx_seq_one_letter_code
_entity_poly.pdbx_strand_id
1 'polypeptide(L)'
;MNRLRAGLTGIALVALLAACGGEPPADGTTDQVVTLDTATPGTGATPAATASPERPLLRPDTSDAEEERLYDVWFDCLEKNGGRGRGPKEAPDGATGGSDSGPAVAVPADPEAEEQDRAAEKACENLEPEAPWQRAKRLDPEYADKLRDWITCIRSHGIDAWESDGFVTFESLPPEDKMVLVGECETKAFSVS
;
A
#
# COMPACT_ATOMS: atom_id res chain seq x y z
N MET A 1 -42.95 22.38 -48.39
CA MET A 1 -41.58 22.78 -48.78
C MET A 1 -41.07 23.72 -47.69
N ASN A 2 -40.34 23.21 -46.69
CA ASN A 2 -38.87 23.35 -46.50
C ASN A 2 -38.44 24.84 -46.51
N ARG A 3 -37.80 25.45 -45.49
CA ARG A 3 -36.84 25.02 -44.43
C ARG A 3 -36.92 26.06 -43.26
N LEU A 4 -36.95 25.69 -41.97
CA LEU A 4 -35.81 25.55 -40.99
C LEU A 4 -34.74 26.65 -41.14
N ARG A 5 -34.14 27.32 -40.14
CA ARG A 5 -34.14 27.40 -38.65
C ARG A 5 -33.17 28.58 -38.32
N ALA A 6 -33.35 29.27 -37.19
CA ALA A 6 -32.28 29.75 -36.28
C ALA A 6 -32.79 30.91 -35.41
N GLY A 7 -33.40 30.58 -34.26
CA GLY A 7 -33.72 31.55 -33.21
C GLY A 7 -32.67 31.47 -32.12
N LEU A 8 -31.89 32.53 -31.98
CA LEU A 8 -30.80 32.71 -31.02
C LEU A 8 -31.38 33.37 -29.75
N THR A 9 -31.63 32.56 -28.72
CA THR A 9 -32.07 33.02 -27.38
C THR A 9 -31.84 31.85 -26.42
N GLY A 10 -31.19 31.97 -25.26
CA GLY A 10 -30.61 33.13 -24.63
C GLY A 10 -30.09 32.80 -23.23
N ILE A 11 -29.67 33.87 -22.56
CA ILE A 11 -29.73 34.14 -21.12
C ILE A 11 -28.84 33.26 -20.22
N ALA A 12 -27.82 33.93 -19.68
CA ALA A 12 -26.95 33.53 -18.60
C ALA A 12 -27.72 33.00 -17.37
N LEU A 13 -27.28 31.85 -16.85
CA LEU A 13 -27.60 31.37 -15.52
C LEU A 13 -26.34 31.47 -14.66
N VAL A 14 -26.30 32.56 -13.90
CA VAL A 14 -25.35 32.86 -12.84
C VAL A 14 -25.74 32.08 -11.59
N ALA A 15 -24.72 31.47 -10.96
CA ALA A 15 -24.61 31.07 -9.55
C ALA A 15 -25.70 30.17 -8.94
N LEU A 16 -25.38 28.88 -8.84
CA LEU A 16 -25.84 28.00 -7.76
C LEU A 16 -24.63 27.33 -7.10
N LEU A 17 -23.86 28.13 -6.35
CA LEU A 17 -23.03 27.66 -5.24
C LEU A 17 -23.63 28.26 -3.97
N ALA A 18 -24.84 27.78 -3.64
CA ALA A 18 -25.37 27.96 -2.29
C ALA A 18 -24.51 27.07 -1.39
N ALA A 19 -23.73 27.74 -0.57
CA ALA A 19 -22.84 27.17 0.40
C ALA A 19 -23.55 26.10 1.24
N CYS A 20 -22.84 24.99 1.47
CA CYS A 20 -23.00 24.20 2.68
C CYS A 20 -22.46 25.04 3.86
N GLY A 21 -23.14 26.15 4.12
CA GLY A 21 -22.85 27.11 5.18
C GLY A 21 -24.08 27.15 6.06
N GLY A 22 -24.20 26.15 6.93
CA GLY A 22 -25.14 26.21 8.04
C GLY A 22 -24.64 27.25 9.04
N GLU A 23 -25.40 28.31 9.22
CA GLU A 23 -25.21 29.24 10.33
C GLU A 23 -25.94 28.71 11.57
N PRO A 24 -25.38 28.86 12.79
CA PRO A 24 -25.72 28.04 13.95
C PRO A 24 -26.97 28.54 14.67
N PRO A 25 -27.80 27.65 15.26
CA PRO A 25 -28.56 28.03 16.43
C PRO A 25 -27.59 28.19 17.60
N ALA A 26 -27.56 29.40 18.17
CA ALA A 26 -26.96 29.64 19.46
C ALA A 26 -27.76 28.86 20.51
N ASP A 27 -27.21 27.74 20.97
CA ASP A 27 -27.41 27.24 22.33
C ASP A 27 -26.27 26.29 22.70
N GLY A 28 -25.68 26.54 23.86
CA GLY A 28 -24.37 26.05 24.25
C GLY A 28 -24.24 24.53 24.21
N THR A 29 -23.40 24.03 23.32
CA THR A 29 -22.60 22.84 23.55
C THR A 29 -21.33 23.03 22.74
N THR A 30 -20.20 23.19 23.42
CA THR A 30 -18.89 23.25 22.76
C THR A 30 -18.68 21.94 22.01
N ASP A 31 -18.74 21.98 20.69
CA ASP A 31 -18.24 20.92 19.82
C ASP A 31 -16.75 20.73 20.13
N GLN A 32 -16.46 19.75 20.99
CA GLN A 32 -15.10 19.28 21.20
C GLN A 32 -14.69 18.55 19.93
N VAL A 33 -13.92 19.24 19.10
CA VAL A 33 -13.01 18.57 18.18
C VAL A 33 -12.10 17.70 19.07
N VAL A 34 -12.22 16.37 18.94
CA VAL A 34 -11.34 15.44 19.66
C VAL A 34 -9.95 15.56 19.03
N THR A 35 -9.18 16.52 19.51
CA THR A 35 -7.73 16.41 19.47
C THR A 35 -7.36 15.18 20.28
N LEU A 36 -6.67 14.22 19.68
CA LEU A 36 -5.94 13.23 20.45
C LEU A 36 -4.98 14.01 21.37
N ASP A 37 -5.27 14.03 22.66
CA ASP A 37 -4.32 14.39 23.69
C ASP A 37 -3.13 13.44 23.57
N THR A 38 -2.08 13.86 22.87
CA THR A 38 -0.75 13.29 23.06
C THR A 38 -0.35 13.54 24.51
N ALA A 39 -0.52 12.50 25.33
CA ALA A 39 -0.16 12.55 26.74
C ALA A 39 1.27 13.09 26.90
N THR A 40 1.41 14.12 27.73
CA THR A 40 2.71 14.59 28.18
C THR A 40 3.42 13.40 28.84
N PRO A 41 4.67 13.05 28.46
CA PRO A 41 5.33 11.89 29.03
C PRO A 41 5.53 12.12 30.53
N GLY A 42 4.75 11.39 31.33
CA GLY A 42 4.98 11.29 32.76
C GLY A 42 6.35 10.67 33.00
N THR A 43 7.17 11.34 33.81
CA THR A 43 8.44 10.85 34.32
C THR A 43 8.21 9.54 35.07
N GLY A 44 8.28 8.41 34.36
CA GLY A 44 7.97 7.10 34.92
C GLY A 44 7.65 5.98 33.92
N ALA A 45 7.60 6.25 32.62
CA ALA A 45 7.54 5.18 31.63
C ALA A 45 8.91 4.47 31.54
N THR A 46 8.93 3.18 31.88
CA THR A 46 9.92 2.22 31.37
C THR A 46 10.10 2.48 29.88
N PRO A 47 11.34 2.52 29.33
CA PRO A 47 11.52 2.69 27.90
C PRO A 47 10.69 1.61 27.20
N ALA A 48 9.65 2.02 26.48
CA ALA A 48 9.09 1.16 25.46
C ALA A 48 10.26 0.73 24.61
N ALA A 49 10.42 -0.58 24.40
CA ALA A 49 11.30 -1.09 23.35
C ALA A 49 11.06 -0.20 22.14
N THR A 50 12.12 0.41 21.59
CA THR A 50 12.04 1.29 20.43
C THR A 50 11.16 0.61 19.41
N ALA A 51 9.91 1.05 19.30
CA ALA A 51 8.96 0.45 18.39
C ALA A 51 9.59 0.66 17.01
N SER A 52 9.79 -0.44 16.27
CA SER A 52 10.16 -0.32 14.87
C SER A 52 9.20 0.69 14.23
N PRO A 53 9.72 1.68 13.49
CA PRO A 53 8.88 2.72 12.93
C PRO A 53 7.75 2.07 12.12
N GLU A 54 6.53 2.54 12.35
CA GLU A 54 5.35 1.95 11.71
C GLU A 54 5.37 2.25 10.22
N ARG A 55 5.22 1.21 9.40
CA ARG A 55 5.19 1.29 7.95
C ARG A 55 3.74 1.51 7.45
N PRO A 56 3.54 2.12 6.27
CA PRO A 56 2.21 2.15 5.65
C PRO A 56 1.66 0.73 5.43
N LEU A 57 0.40 0.48 5.78
CA LEU A 57 -0.23 -0.85 5.59
C LEU A 57 -1.00 -0.90 4.27
N LEU A 58 -0.74 -1.92 3.47
CA LEU A 58 -1.61 -2.33 2.38
C LEU A 58 -2.78 -3.13 2.97
N ARG A 59 -3.95 -2.51 3.08
CA ARG A 59 -5.17 -3.16 3.58
C ARG A 59 -5.84 -3.93 2.44
N PRO A 60 -6.68 -4.96 2.73
CA PRO A 60 -7.42 -5.67 1.69
C PRO A 60 -8.36 -4.79 0.84
N ASP A 61 -8.75 -3.61 1.35
CA ASP A 61 -9.55 -2.62 0.65
C ASP A 61 -8.72 -1.47 0.04
N THR A 62 -7.39 -1.55 0.10
CA THR A 62 -6.50 -0.61 -0.60
C THR A 62 -6.73 -0.76 -2.11
N SER A 63 -7.12 0.33 -2.77
CA SER A 63 -7.23 0.36 -4.22
C SER A 63 -5.86 0.47 -4.87
N ASP A 64 -5.73 0.04 -6.13
CA ASP A 64 -4.50 0.16 -6.91
C ASP A 64 -3.96 1.60 -6.92
N ALA A 65 -4.85 2.59 -6.99
CA ALA A 65 -4.48 4.01 -6.97
C ALA A 65 -4.03 4.51 -5.58
N GLU A 66 -4.44 3.85 -4.50
CA GLU A 66 -3.89 4.13 -3.16
C GLU A 66 -2.55 3.41 -2.98
N GLU A 67 -2.46 2.14 -3.37
CA GLU A 67 -1.20 1.39 -3.36
C GLU A 67 -0.11 2.11 -4.15
N GLU A 68 -0.42 2.56 -5.38
CA GLU A 68 0.52 3.33 -6.20
C GLU A 68 1.00 4.59 -5.47
N ARG A 69 0.09 5.32 -4.82
CA ARG A 69 0.45 6.53 -4.05
C ARG A 69 1.33 6.23 -2.85
N LEU A 70 1.11 5.11 -2.18
CA LEU A 70 1.96 4.67 -1.06
C LEU A 70 3.37 4.32 -1.55
N TYR A 71 3.48 3.58 -2.65
CA TYR A 71 4.77 3.27 -3.26
C TYR A 71 5.46 4.50 -3.87
N ASP A 72 4.72 5.47 -4.41
CA ASP A 72 5.29 6.74 -4.90
C ASP A 72 6.09 7.45 -3.82
N VAL A 73 5.56 7.52 -2.59
CA VAL A 73 6.26 8.14 -1.45
C VAL A 73 7.57 7.42 -1.14
N TRP A 74 7.59 6.10 -1.20
CA TRP A 74 8.78 5.30 -0.97
C TRP A 74 9.82 5.46 -2.08
N PHE A 75 9.41 5.37 -3.35
CA PHE A 75 10.31 5.58 -4.49
C PHE A 75 10.89 6.99 -4.55
N ASP A 76 10.10 8.00 -4.21
CA ASP A 76 10.56 9.38 -4.05
C ASP A 76 11.66 9.48 -2.97
N CYS A 77 11.53 8.71 -1.89
CA CYS A 77 12.55 8.64 -0.85
C CYS A 77 13.82 7.96 -1.36
N LEU A 78 13.69 6.84 -2.08
CA LEU A 78 14.84 6.12 -2.64
C LEU A 78 15.65 7.03 -3.56
N GLU A 79 14.99 7.73 -4.49
CA GLU A 79 15.65 8.68 -5.41
C GLU A 79 16.37 9.81 -4.65
N LYS A 80 15.74 10.38 -3.62
CA LYS A 80 16.35 11.42 -2.78
C LYS A 80 17.57 10.92 -1.99
N ASN A 81 17.68 9.61 -1.74
CA ASN A 81 18.80 8.98 -1.05
C ASN A 81 19.80 8.32 -2.01
N GLY A 82 19.69 8.57 -3.32
CA GLY A 82 20.61 8.05 -4.32
C GLY A 82 20.36 6.59 -4.74
N GLY A 83 19.26 5.99 -4.29
CA GLY A 83 18.80 4.70 -4.77
C GLY A 83 17.96 4.82 -6.04
N ARG A 84 17.65 3.68 -6.65
CA ARG A 84 16.75 3.60 -7.80
C ARG A 84 15.31 3.96 -7.41
N GLY A 85 14.76 4.99 -8.05
CA GLY A 85 13.32 5.32 -7.97
C GLY A 85 12.45 4.35 -8.78
N ARG A 86 11.19 4.72 -9.05
CA ARG A 86 10.17 3.90 -9.76
C ARG A 86 10.60 3.41 -11.16
N GLY A 87 11.64 4.00 -11.75
CA GLY A 87 12.01 3.78 -13.14
C GLY A 87 10.97 4.37 -14.10
N PRO A 88 11.20 4.27 -15.43
CA PRO A 88 10.21 4.70 -16.41
C PRO A 88 8.94 3.83 -16.32
N LYS A 89 7.76 4.47 -16.22
CA LYS A 89 6.44 3.80 -16.24
C LYS A 89 6.18 3.01 -17.53
N GLU A 90 6.90 3.35 -18.60
CA GLU A 90 6.89 2.68 -19.88
C GLU A 90 8.27 2.08 -20.09
N ALA A 91 8.42 0.81 -19.73
CA ALA A 91 9.48 0.02 -20.30
C ALA A 91 9.31 0.01 -21.85
N PRO A 92 10.36 0.27 -22.65
CA PRO A 92 10.30 -0.05 -24.07
C PRO A 92 9.95 -1.54 -24.21
N ASP A 93 9.15 -1.90 -25.23
CA ASP A 93 8.71 -3.27 -25.51
C ASP A 93 9.85 -4.28 -25.22
N GLY A 94 9.74 -5.01 -24.11
CA GLY A 94 10.74 -5.99 -23.66
C GLY A 94 11.57 -5.65 -22.41
N ALA A 95 11.38 -4.51 -21.74
CA ALA A 95 11.92 -4.30 -20.39
C ALA A 95 10.87 -4.67 -19.32
N THR A 96 11.11 -5.72 -18.56
CA THR A 96 10.25 -6.10 -17.43
C THR A 96 10.54 -5.18 -16.24
N GLY A 97 9.91 -4.01 -16.23
CA GLY A 97 9.81 -3.10 -15.09
C GLY A 97 8.50 -3.33 -14.36
N GLY A 98 8.37 -4.51 -13.76
CA GLY A 98 7.20 -5.01 -13.06
C GLY A 98 7.52 -6.41 -12.58
N SER A 99 6.95 -6.86 -11.47
CA SER A 99 7.21 -8.14 -10.79
C SER A 99 6.87 -9.40 -11.63
N ASP A 100 6.86 -9.29 -12.94
CA ASP A 100 6.67 -10.36 -13.89
C ASP A 100 8.02 -11.03 -14.14
N SER A 101 8.09 -12.31 -13.81
CA SER A 101 9.24 -13.18 -14.04
C SER A 101 9.49 -13.40 -15.54
N GLY A 102 9.94 -12.35 -16.26
CA GLY A 102 10.64 -12.43 -17.52
C GLY A 102 12.16 -12.34 -17.28
N PRO A 103 13.01 -12.71 -18.25
CA PRO A 103 14.45 -12.65 -18.06
C PRO A 103 14.85 -11.19 -17.84
N ALA A 104 15.10 -10.84 -16.58
CA ALA A 104 15.80 -9.63 -16.22
C ALA A 104 17.07 -9.61 -17.08
N VAL A 105 17.19 -8.64 -17.97
CA VAL A 105 18.47 -8.35 -18.60
C VAL A 105 19.36 -8.00 -17.42
N ALA A 106 20.24 -8.92 -17.04
CA ALA A 106 21.17 -8.72 -15.95
C ALA A 106 22.06 -7.54 -16.35
N VAL A 107 21.67 -6.34 -15.93
CA VAL A 107 22.57 -5.19 -15.91
C VAL A 107 23.72 -5.63 -15.00
N PRO A 108 24.97 -5.60 -15.46
CA PRO A 108 26.10 -5.96 -14.62
C PRO A 108 25.97 -5.23 -13.29
N ALA A 109 25.97 -6.00 -12.19
CA ALA A 109 25.96 -5.46 -10.85
C ALA A 109 27.15 -4.51 -10.69
N ASP A 110 26.87 -3.22 -10.55
CA ASP A 110 27.83 -2.25 -10.05
C ASP A 110 27.76 -2.31 -8.51
N PRO A 111 28.80 -2.82 -7.82
CA PRO A 111 28.78 -2.96 -6.36
C PRO A 111 28.55 -1.63 -5.64
N GLU A 112 28.98 -0.51 -6.23
CA GLU A 112 28.77 0.83 -5.66
C GLU A 112 27.29 1.21 -5.77
N ALA A 113 26.65 0.98 -6.91
CA ALA A 113 25.21 1.21 -7.07
C ALA A 113 24.39 0.32 -6.14
N GLU A 114 24.77 -0.95 -5.95
CA GLU A 114 24.10 -1.83 -5.00
C GLU A 114 24.25 -1.36 -3.54
N GLU A 115 25.42 -0.81 -3.18
CA GLU A 115 25.61 -0.24 -1.85
C GLU A 115 24.78 1.02 -1.63
N GLN A 116 24.67 1.87 -2.65
CA GLN A 116 23.80 3.05 -2.64
C GLN A 116 22.33 2.66 -2.50
N ASP A 117 21.86 1.66 -3.26
CA ASP A 117 20.49 1.15 -3.15
C ASP A 117 20.20 0.61 -1.75
N ARG A 118 21.08 -0.22 -1.17
CA ARG A 118 20.91 -0.72 0.20
C ARG A 118 20.88 0.41 1.23
N ALA A 119 21.70 1.45 1.04
CA ALA A 119 21.71 2.61 1.92
C ALA A 119 20.42 3.41 1.83
N ALA A 120 19.90 3.60 0.61
CA ALA A 120 18.64 4.29 0.35
C ALA A 120 17.44 3.50 0.90
N GLU A 121 17.36 2.19 0.66
CA GLU A 121 16.34 1.30 1.22
C GLU A 121 16.32 1.39 2.75
N LYS A 122 17.49 1.33 3.38
CA LYS A 122 17.61 1.49 4.84
C LYS A 122 17.14 2.86 5.33
N ALA A 123 17.43 3.93 4.58
CA ALA A 123 16.97 5.27 4.92
C ALA A 123 15.46 5.45 4.75
N CYS A 124 14.83 4.65 3.88
CA CYS A 124 13.44 4.74 3.48
C CYS A 124 12.56 3.59 4.01
N GLU A 125 13.10 2.71 4.85
CA GLU A 125 12.43 1.48 5.35
C GLU A 125 11.07 1.78 5.98
N ASN A 126 10.94 2.89 6.71
CA ASN A 126 9.70 3.29 7.37
C ASN A 126 8.62 3.83 6.41
N LEU A 127 8.96 4.07 5.14
CA LEU A 127 8.04 4.53 4.11
C LEU A 127 7.63 3.39 3.16
N GLU A 128 8.33 2.27 3.18
CA GLU A 128 7.99 1.12 2.35
C GLU A 128 6.62 0.56 2.79
N PRO A 129 5.63 0.50 1.90
CA PRO A 129 4.36 -0.15 2.22
C PRO A 129 4.60 -1.60 2.64
N GLU A 130 3.85 -2.10 3.62
CA GLU A 130 3.90 -3.50 4.04
C GLU A 130 2.53 -4.17 3.89
N ALA A 131 2.54 -5.44 3.50
CA ALA A 131 1.36 -6.30 3.49
C ALA A 131 1.00 -6.79 4.91
N PRO A 132 -0.23 -7.23 5.17
CA PRO A 132 -0.65 -7.72 6.49
C PRO A 132 0.22 -8.86 7.02
N TRP A 133 0.63 -9.81 6.16
CA TRP A 133 1.51 -10.91 6.56
C TRP A 133 2.91 -10.44 6.97
N GLN A 134 3.44 -9.38 6.34
CA GLN A 134 4.76 -8.81 6.68
C GLN A 134 4.71 -8.14 8.05
N ARG A 135 3.64 -7.40 8.32
CA ARG A 135 3.39 -6.82 9.65
C ARG A 135 3.24 -7.89 10.71
N ALA A 136 2.44 -8.92 10.44
CA ALA A 136 2.25 -10.03 11.36
C ALA A 136 3.57 -10.73 11.67
N LYS A 137 4.43 -10.95 10.66
CA LYS A 137 5.76 -11.53 10.87
C LYS A 137 6.63 -10.74 11.86
N ARG A 138 6.49 -9.41 11.87
CA ARG A 138 7.24 -8.50 12.74
C ARG A 138 6.64 -8.39 14.14
N LEU A 139 5.32 -8.39 14.26
CA LEU A 139 4.61 -7.96 15.47
C LEU A 139 3.77 -9.05 16.14
N ASP A 140 3.34 -10.06 15.40
CA ASP A 140 2.33 -11.02 15.85
C ASP A 140 2.99 -12.29 16.40
N PRO A 141 2.86 -12.58 17.72
CA PRO A 141 3.37 -13.83 18.28
C PRO A 141 2.69 -15.08 17.70
N GLU A 142 1.51 -14.95 17.08
CA GLU A 142 0.76 -16.03 16.43
C GLU A 142 1.07 -16.17 14.93
N TYR A 143 2.08 -15.46 14.40
CA TYR A 143 2.42 -15.49 12.97
C TYR A 143 2.58 -16.90 12.41
N ALA A 144 3.26 -17.79 13.13
CA ALA A 144 3.48 -19.16 12.68
C ALA A 144 2.16 -19.96 12.52
N ASP A 145 1.18 -19.69 13.37
CA ASP A 145 -0.13 -20.35 13.31
C ASP A 145 -0.94 -19.80 12.14
N LYS A 146 -0.97 -18.48 11.98
CA LYS A 146 -1.60 -17.81 10.83
C LYS A 146 -0.98 -18.19 9.49
N LEU A 147 0.35 -18.39 9.45
CA LEU A 147 1.05 -18.88 8.25
C LEU A 147 0.60 -20.29 7.87
N ARG A 148 0.42 -21.19 8.86
CA ARG A 148 -0.12 -22.54 8.61
C ARG A 148 -1.58 -22.49 8.13
N ASP A 149 -2.39 -21.58 8.67
CA ASP A 149 -3.77 -21.38 8.22
C ASP A 149 -3.82 -20.85 6.78
N TRP A 150 -2.93 -19.92 6.43
CA TRP A 150 -2.77 -19.41 5.07
C TRP A 150 -2.43 -20.53 4.08
N ILE A 151 -1.40 -21.33 4.39
CA ILE A 151 -0.97 -22.47 3.57
C ILE A 151 -2.09 -23.51 3.44
N THR A 152 -2.80 -23.80 4.55
CA THR A 152 -3.91 -24.75 4.54
C THR A 152 -5.05 -24.28 3.65
N CYS A 153 -5.38 -22.99 3.69
CA CYS A 153 -6.37 -22.39 2.82
C CYS A 153 -5.94 -22.51 1.35
N ILE A 154 -4.72 -22.12 0.99
CA ILE A 154 -4.18 -22.21 -0.38
C ILE A 154 -4.30 -23.65 -0.91
N ARG A 155 -3.88 -24.64 -0.11
CA ARG A 155 -3.94 -26.06 -0.47
C ARG A 155 -5.37 -26.57 -0.66
N SER A 156 -6.34 -26.00 0.06
CA SER A 156 -7.76 -26.33 -0.13
C SER A 156 -8.29 -25.92 -1.51
N HIS A 157 -7.62 -24.98 -2.18
CA HIS A 157 -7.89 -24.58 -3.57
C HIS A 157 -7.08 -25.38 -4.61
N GLY A 158 -6.39 -26.44 -4.20
CA GLY A 158 -5.59 -27.29 -5.10
C GLY A 158 -4.33 -26.61 -5.65
N ILE A 159 -3.80 -25.64 -4.90
CA ILE A 159 -2.51 -24.99 -5.17
C ILE A 159 -1.47 -25.66 -4.26
N ASP A 160 -0.35 -26.11 -4.82
CA ASP A 160 0.72 -26.71 -4.02
C ASP A 160 1.55 -25.62 -3.35
N ALA A 161 1.50 -25.59 -2.02
CA ALA A 161 2.16 -24.58 -1.20
C ALA A 161 2.68 -25.19 0.10
N TRP A 162 3.83 -24.71 0.55
CA TRP A 162 4.45 -25.12 1.81
C TRP A 162 5.13 -23.94 2.50
N GLU A 163 5.56 -24.16 3.74
CA GLU A 163 6.36 -23.20 4.48
C GLU A 163 7.85 -23.41 4.19
N SER A 164 8.56 -22.35 3.80
CA SER A 164 10.02 -22.31 3.81
C SER A 164 10.48 -21.01 4.46
N ASP A 165 11.39 -21.11 5.43
CA ASP A 165 12.01 -19.95 6.11
C ASP A 165 10.99 -18.93 6.69
N GLY A 166 9.83 -19.44 7.12
CA GLY A 166 8.73 -18.61 7.64
C GLY A 166 8.03 -17.79 6.56
N PHE A 167 7.94 -18.31 5.33
CA PHE A 167 7.19 -17.76 4.20
C PHE A 167 6.40 -18.86 3.48
N VAL A 168 5.33 -18.47 2.79
CA VAL A 168 4.65 -19.35 1.82
C VAL A 168 5.52 -19.50 0.59
N THR A 169 5.70 -20.74 0.15
CA THR A 169 6.47 -21.11 -1.05
C THR A 169 5.61 -22.01 -1.93
N PHE A 170 5.85 -21.96 -3.24
CA PHE A 170 5.14 -22.75 -4.27
C PHE A 170 6.13 -23.51 -5.16
N GLU A 171 5.71 -24.65 -5.73
CA GLU A 171 6.55 -25.42 -6.68
C GLU A 171 6.73 -24.63 -7.98
N SER A 172 5.66 -23.97 -8.40
CA SER A 172 5.64 -23.01 -9.49
C SER A 172 4.68 -21.89 -9.12
N LEU A 173 4.93 -20.68 -9.63
CA LEU A 173 4.02 -19.55 -9.43
C LEU A 173 2.61 -19.94 -9.92
N PRO A 174 1.57 -19.82 -9.08
CA PRO A 174 0.20 -20.06 -9.51
C PRO A 174 -0.17 -19.12 -10.68
N PRO A 175 -1.03 -19.56 -11.61
CA PRO A 175 -1.54 -18.68 -12.64
C PRO A 175 -2.36 -17.53 -12.01
N GLU A 176 -2.49 -16.41 -12.74
CA GLU A 176 -3.09 -15.16 -12.24
C GLU A 176 -4.50 -15.35 -11.65
N ASP A 177 -5.32 -16.20 -12.28
CA ASP A 177 -6.66 -16.54 -11.80
C ASP A 177 -6.65 -17.24 -10.43
N LYS A 178 -5.58 -17.98 -10.13
CA LYS A 178 -5.37 -18.63 -8.83
C LYS A 178 -4.68 -17.73 -7.82
N MET A 179 -3.96 -16.69 -8.24
CA MET A 179 -3.33 -15.73 -7.33
C MET A 179 -4.36 -14.92 -6.53
N VAL A 180 -5.55 -14.69 -7.09
CA VAL A 180 -6.68 -14.10 -6.34
C VAL A 180 -7.01 -14.95 -5.10
N LEU A 181 -7.05 -16.28 -5.24
CA LEU A 181 -7.33 -17.19 -4.13
C LEU A 181 -6.22 -17.17 -3.06
N VAL A 182 -4.96 -16.97 -3.48
CA VAL A 182 -3.84 -16.82 -2.54
C VAL A 182 -4.02 -15.57 -1.68
N GLY A 183 -4.41 -14.43 -2.29
CA GLY A 183 -4.68 -13.18 -1.58
C GLY A 183 -5.93 -13.23 -0.69
N GLU A 184 -6.99 -13.92 -1.11
CA GLU A 184 -8.16 -14.18 -0.26
C GLU A 184 -7.79 -15.00 0.97
N CYS A 185 -6.97 -16.05 0.79
CA CYS A 185 -6.46 -16.86 1.89
C CYS A 185 -5.54 -16.07 2.83
N GLU A 186 -4.73 -15.15 2.29
CA GLU A 186 -3.88 -14.25 3.10
C GLU A 186 -4.75 -13.34 3.95
N THR A 187 -5.72 -12.66 3.33
CA THR A 187 -6.66 -11.77 4.00
C THR A 187 -7.35 -12.52 5.15
N LYS A 188 -7.87 -13.72 4.89
CA LYS A 188 -8.49 -14.55 5.91
C LYS A 188 -7.56 -14.86 7.10
N ALA A 189 -6.28 -15.09 6.84
CA ALA A 189 -5.32 -15.43 7.88
C ALA A 189 -4.82 -14.21 8.68
N PHE A 190 -4.67 -13.04 8.03
CA PHE A 190 -3.95 -11.90 8.61
C PHE A 190 -4.79 -10.62 8.80
N SER A 191 -6.00 -10.52 8.26
CA SER A 191 -6.83 -9.31 8.40
C SER A 191 -7.63 -9.25 9.71
N VAL A 192 -7.62 -10.31 10.51
CA VAL A 192 -8.27 -10.36 11.82
C VAL A 192 -7.17 -10.22 12.87
N SER A 193 -6.95 -8.99 13.33
CA SER A 193 -6.02 -8.65 14.42
C SER A 193 -6.81 -7.96 15.53
#